data_AF-A0A2H9SJQ6-F1
#
_entry.id   AF-A0A2H9SJQ6-F1
#
_cell.length_a   1.000
_cell.length_b   1.000
_cell.length_c   1.000
_cell.angle_alpha   90.00
_cell.angle_beta   90.00
_cell.angle_gamma   90.00
#
_symmetry.space_group_name_H-M   'P 1'
#
loop_
_entity.id
_entity.type
_entity.pdbx_description
1 polymer ?
#
loop_
_entity_poly.entity_id
_entity_poly.type
_entity_poly.pdbx_seq_one_letter_code
_entity_poly.pdbx_strand_id
1 'polypeptide(L)'
;MTIIAFILSQATYAADCSAPMTLDKVTFQLSAKSWVSTQTALVTTTINATLNSADVVKARAGILDKLHKMIAGEWHIVQFDRSQDSSGLDKLDVIAQVRINQSQLTNVYDTAKSLSKPGETYQITSIEFKPDIEDIQKAKMALRQILNKQVQQELQQLNQTYTEQHFTINALDYSDELNPGPLAMKPMMMATARVAPAPITVSNELIMTAMVEAGSVRK
;
A
#
# COMPACT_ATOMS: atom_id res chain seq x y z
N MET A 1 -14.44 -38.98 87.67
CA MET A 1 -13.68 -39.49 86.52
C MET A 1 -14.38 -39.01 85.26
N THR A 2 -13.67 -38.22 84.47
CA THR A 2 -14.07 -37.50 83.24
C THR A 2 -14.52 -38.45 82.13
N ILE A 3 -15.34 -37.97 81.19
CA ILE A 3 -15.10 -38.03 79.73
C ILE A 3 -16.01 -36.98 79.07
N ILE A 4 -15.37 -35.98 78.45
CA ILE A 4 -15.98 -34.99 77.54
C ILE A 4 -15.79 -35.55 76.13
N ALA A 5 -16.87 -35.75 75.38
CA ALA A 5 -16.82 -36.19 73.99
C ALA A 5 -16.70 -34.99 73.06
N PHE A 6 -15.56 -34.85 72.39
CA PHE A 6 -15.27 -33.80 71.41
C PHE A 6 -15.67 -34.32 70.02
N ILE A 7 -16.75 -33.77 69.44
CA ILE A 7 -17.18 -34.10 68.08
C ILE A 7 -16.40 -33.21 67.11
N LEU A 8 -15.40 -33.78 66.43
CA LEU A 8 -14.74 -33.12 65.29
C LEU A 8 -15.68 -33.17 64.07
N SER A 9 -16.22 -32.03 63.67
CA SER A 9 -16.86 -31.86 62.36
C SER A 9 -15.78 -31.84 61.27
N GLN A 10 -15.77 -32.87 60.42
CA GLN A 10 -14.94 -32.90 59.22
C GLN A 10 -15.53 -31.91 58.20
N ALA A 11 -14.85 -30.79 57.96
CA ALA A 11 -15.13 -29.93 56.83
C ALA A 11 -14.58 -30.59 55.56
N THR A 12 -15.45 -31.22 54.77
CA THR A 12 -15.11 -31.67 53.42
C THR A 12 -15.10 -30.47 52.48
N TYR A 13 -13.91 -30.06 52.03
CA TYR A 13 -13.77 -29.18 50.88
C TYR A 13 -14.16 -29.99 49.63
N ALA A 14 -15.34 -29.71 49.06
CA ALA A 14 -15.63 -30.10 47.69
C ALA A 14 -14.73 -29.24 46.78
N ALA A 15 -13.64 -29.83 46.30
CA ALA A 15 -12.91 -29.25 45.18
C ALA A 15 -13.85 -29.33 43.96
N ASP A 16 -14.29 -28.17 43.49
CA ASP A 16 -15.10 -28.01 42.29
C ASP A 16 -14.25 -28.47 41.08
N CYS A 17 -14.30 -29.76 40.77
CA CYS A 17 -13.56 -30.36 39.68
C CYS A 17 -14.38 -30.21 38.39
N SER A 18 -14.54 -28.98 37.91
CA SER A 18 -15.09 -28.75 36.58
C SER A 18 -14.11 -29.30 35.57
N ALA A 19 -14.48 -30.36 34.85
CA ALA A 19 -13.67 -30.91 33.77
C ALA A 19 -13.28 -29.80 32.79
N PRO A 20 -12.02 -29.74 32.30
CA PRO A 20 -11.60 -28.70 31.39
C PRO A 20 -12.44 -28.79 30.11
N MET A 21 -13.15 -27.71 29.78
CA MET A 21 -13.91 -27.62 28.54
C MET A 21 -12.96 -27.76 27.35
N THR A 22 -13.24 -28.72 26.47
CA THR A 22 -12.43 -28.98 25.28
C THR A 22 -12.85 -28.03 24.16
N LEU A 23 -11.91 -27.25 23.63
CA LEU A 23 -12.13 -26.35 22.49
C LEU A 23 -11.75 -27.06 21.19
N ASP A 24 -12.74 -27.32 20.34
CA ASP A 24 -12.50 -27.77 18.97
C ASP A 24 -12.17 -26.59 18.08
N LYS A 25 -11.25 -26.81 17.15
CA LYS A 25 -10.78 -25.78 16.24
C LYS A 25 -10.83 -26.26 14.80
N VAL A 26 -11.32 -25.40 13.92
CA VAL A 26 -11.24 -25.56 12.47
C VAL A 26 -10.50 -24.34 11.92
N THR A 27 -9.40 -24.56 11.21
CA THR A 27 -8.64 -23.49 10.58
C THR A 27 -8.85 -23.53 9.07
N PHE A 28 -9.17 -22.40 8.48
CA PHE A 28 -9.34 -22.27 7.04
C PHE A 28 -8.79 -20.94 6.51
N GLN A 29 -8.47 -20.94 5.22
CA GLN A 29 -7.89 -19.79 4.53
C GLN A 29 -8.79 -19.36 3.39
N LEU A 30 -9.04 -18.05 3.27
CA LEU A 30 -9.79 -17.45 2.18
C LEU A 30 -8.96 -16.36 1.53
N SER A 31 -8.98 -16.26 0.21
CA SER A 31 -8.26 -15.23 -0.53
C SER A 31 -9.19 -14.51 -1.49
N ALA A 32 -9.05 -13.19 -1.55
CA ALA A 32 -9.80 -12.32 -2.46
C ALA A 32 -8.82 -11.41 -3.22
N LYS A 33 -9.20 -11.05 -4.45
CA LYS A 33 -8.39 -10.20 -5.33
C LYS A 33 -9.18 -9.02 -5.86
N SER A 34 -8.50 -7.89 -6.03
CA SER A 34 -9.06 -6.66 -6.60
C SER A 34 -8.03 -5.97 -7.49
N TRP A 35 -8.49 -5.45 -8.62
CA TRP A 35 -7.69 -4.58 -9.48
C TRP A 35 -7.85 -3.14 -9.03
N VAL A 36 -6.75 -2.42 -8.82
CA VAL A 36 -6.72 -0.99 -8.53
C VAL A 36 -6.15 -0.26 -9.72
N SER A 37 -7.03 0.45 -10.41
CA SER A 37 -6.72 1.25 -11.59
C SER A 37 -6.29 2.66 -11.20
N THR A 38 -5.26 3.20 -11.85
CA THR A 38 -4.94 4.63 -11.76
C THR A 38 -4.80 5.26 -13.15
N GLN A 39 -5.26 6.51 -13.24
CA GLN A 39 -5.07 7.38 -14.40
C GLN A 39 -4.05 8.48 -14.13
N THR A 40 -3.41 8.43 -12.95
CA THR A 40 -2.38 9.38 -12.54
C THR A 40 -1.01 8.74 -12.62
N ALA A 41 -0.03 9.53 -13.03
CA ALA A 41 1.38 9.15 -13.03
C ALA A 41 2.14 10.01 -12.04
N LEU A 42 3.06 9.40 -11.30
CA LEU A 42 4.11 10.08 -10.58
C LEU A 42 5.27 10.33 -11.55
N VAL A 43 5.53 11.59 -11.84
CA VAL A 43 6.65 12.02 -12.68
C VAL A 43 7.80 12.45 -11.79
N THR A 44 8.96 11.83 -11.97
CA THR A 44 10.21 12.23 -11.29
C THR A 44 11.07 13.01 -12.26
N THR A 45 11.52 14.19 -11.82
CA THR A 45 12.42 15.06 -12.57
C THR A 45 13.68 15.29 -11.75
N THR A 46 14.83 15.06 -12.37
CA THR A 46 16.14 15.42 -11.84
C THR A 46 16.57 16.74 -12.47
N ILE A 47 17.01 17.67 -11.62
CA ILE A 47 17.47 18.99 -11.99
C ILE A 47 18.91 19.12 -11.54
N ASN A 48 19.81 19.45 -12.46
CA ASN A 48 21.19 19.78 -12.12
C ASN A 48 21.44 21.24 -12.50
N ALA A 49 21.93 22.05 -11.56
CA ALA A 49 22.21 23.46 -11.82
C ALA A 49 23.59 23.86 -11.29
N THR A 50 24.29 24.71 -12.02
CA THR A 50 25.56 25.33 -11.59
C THR A 50 25.33 26.83 -11.40
N LEU A 51 25.70 27.37 -10.24
CA LEU A 51 25.43 28.73 -9.83
C LEU A 51 26.72 29.47 -9.47
N ASN A 52 26.79 30.75 -9.87
CA ASN A 52 27.92 31.64 -9.54
C ASN A 52 27.78 32.32 -8.17
N SER A 53 26.60 32.32 -7.55
CA SER A 53 26.34 33.01 -6.27
C SER A 53 25.37 32.23 -5.38
N ALA A 54 25.66 32.22 -4.07
CA ALA A 54 25.06 31.40 -3.01
C ALA A 54 23.58 31.67 -2.62
N ASP A 55 22.75 32.24 -3.51
CA ASP A 55 21.33 32.50 -3.24
C ASP A 55 20.47 31.24 -3.51
N VAL A 56 20.72 30.19 -2.73
CA VAL A 56 20.04 28.88 -2.81
C VAL A 56 18.51 29.01 -2.72
N VAL A 57 18.02 29.95 -1.92
CA VAL A 57 16.57 30.20 -1.76
C VAL A 57 15.95 30.69 -3.07
N LYS A 58 16.61 31.62 -3.77
CA LYS A 58 16.15 32.11 -5.08
C LYS A 58 16.25 31.01 -6.14
N ALA A 59 17.30 30.19 -6.09
CA ALA A 59 17.44 29.04 -6.97
C ALA A 59 16.28 28.04 -6.79
N ARG A 60 15.92 27.72 -5.54
CA ARG A 60 14.79 26.83 -5.23
C ARG A 60 13.47 27.39 -5.77
N ALA A 61 13.17 28.66 -5.55
CA ALA A 61 11.96 29.29 -6.07
C ALA A 61 11.94 29.27 -7.62
N GLY A 62 13.06 29.62 -8.26
CA GLY A 62 13.17 29.61 -9.72
C GLY A 62 13.07 28.21 -10.34
N ILE A 63 13.55 27.17 -9.64
CA ILE A 63 13.37 25.77 -10.05
C ILE A 63 11.89 25.41 -10.00
N LEU A 64 11.20 25.70 -8.89
CA LEU A 64 9.76 25.45 -8.77
C LEU A 64 8.96 26.17 -9.86
N ASP A 65 9.27 27.44 -10.15
CA ASP A 65 8.58 28.18 -11.22
C ASP A 65 8.74 27.52 -12.59
N LYS A 66 9.93 26.99 -12.90
CA LYS A 66 10.18 26.27 -14.15
C LYS A 66 9.49 24.92 -14.18
N LEU A 67 9.47 24.21 -13.07
CA LEU A 67 8.73 22.95 -12.93
C LEU A 67 7.23 23.16 -13.17
N HIS A 68 6.62 24.23 -12.62
CA HIS A 68 5.22 24.57 -12.89
C HIS A 68 4.97 24.98 -14.34
N LYS A 69 5.94 25.62 -15.01
CA LYS A 69 5.86 25.91 -16.46
C LYS A 69 5.98 24.64 -17.30
N MET A 70 6.71 23.63 -16.83
CA MET A 70 6.85 22.34 -17.50
C MET A 70 5.55 21.55 -17.44
N ILE A 71 4.99 21.44 -16.23
CA ILE A 71 3.76 20.70 -15.96
C ILE A 71 3.01 21.41 -14.84
N ALA A 72 1.74 21.73 -15.09
CA ALA A 72 0.83 22.20 -14.05
C ALA A 72 0.50 21.06 -13.07
N GLY A 73 0.86 21.24 -11.80
CA GLY A 73 0.61 20.28 -10.73
C GLY A 73 1.31 20.69 -9.44
N GLU A 74 1.07 19.95 -8.37
CA GLU A 74 1.71 20.19 -7.08
C GLU A 74 3.08 19.52 -7.04
N TRP A 75 4.13 20.32 -7.19
CA TRP A 75 5.51 19.85 -7.18
C TRP A 75 6.05 19.71 -5.76
N HIS A 76 6.63 18.54 -5.46
CA HIS A 76 7.34 18.27 -4.23
C HIS A 76 8.82 18.04 -4.51
N ILE A 77 9.69 18.81 -3.86
CA ILE A 77 11.14 18.54 -3.89
C ILE A 77 11.42 17.45 -2.87
N VAL A 78 11.88 16.29 -3.33
CA VAL A 78 12.19 15.12 -2.50
C VAL A 78 13.68 15.02 -2.14
N GLN A 79 14.54 15.67 -2.92
CA GLN A 79 15.98 15.76 -2.65
C GLN A 79 16.50 17.11 -3.11
N PHE A 80 17.38 17.72 -2.31
CA PHE A 80 18.03 18.99 -2.63
C PHE A 80 19.45 18.98 -2.07
N ASP A 81 20.40 18.64 -2.91
CA ASP A 81 21.81 18.58 -2.54
C ASP A 81 22.57 19.75 -3.14
N ARG A 82 23.53 20.26 -2.36
CA ARG A 82 24.46 21.31 -2.77
C ARG A 82 25.89 20.81 -2.57
N SER A 83 26.69 20.96 -3.59
CA SER A 83 28.13 20.74 -3.56
C SER A 83 28.85 21.92 -4.22
N GLN A 84 30.16 21.98 -4.09
CA GLN A 84 31.00 22.96 -4.78
C GLN A 84 31.97 22.22 -5.69
N ASP A 85 32.10 22.67 -6.93
CA ASP A 85 33.05 22.06 -7.88
C ASP A 85 34.48 22.59 -7.67
N SER A 86 35.44 22.00 -8.39
CA SER A 86 36.86 22.39 -8.31
C SER A 86 37.14 23.81 -8.81
N SER A 87 36.18 24.44 -9.51
CA SER A 87 36.25 25.83 -9.95
C SER A 87 35.67 26.81 -8.92
N GLY A 88 35.12 26.29 -7.82
CA GLY A 88 34.50 27.08 -6.76
C GLY A 88 33.04 27.43 -7.03
N LEU A 89 32.41 26.85 -8.06
CA LEU A 89 31.00 27.08 -8.38
C LEU A 89 30.10 26.14 -7.57
N ASP A 90 28.94 26.64 -7.17
CA ASP A 90 27.93 25.82 -6.50
C ASP A 90 27.24 24.90 -7.53
N LYS A 91 27.20 23.61 -7.25
CA LYS A 91 26.42 22.61 -7.98
C LYS A 91 25.22 22.20 -7.12
N LEU A 92 24.03 22.29 -7.70
CA LEU A 92 22.78 21.83 -7.12
C LEU A 92 22.32 20.58 -7.85
N ASP A 93 22.02 19.54 -7.09
CA ASP A 93 21.41 18.30 -7.56
C ASP A 93 20.07 18.15 -6.86
N VAL A 94 18.97 18.30 -7.60
CA VAL A 94 17.61 18.36 -7.06
C VAL A 94 16.77 17.28 -7.70
N ILE A 95 15.97 16.58 -6.89
CA ILE A 95 14.95 15.66 -7.38
C ILE A 95 13.60 16.21 -6.96
N ALA A 96 12.70 16.37 -7.93
CA ALA A 96 11.34 16.81 -7.71
C ALA A 96 10.35 15.81 -8.32
N GLN A 97 9.19 15.69 -7.68
CA GLN A 97 8.12 14.80 -8.08
C GLN A 97 6.80 15.56 -8.20
N VAL A 98 5.98 15.16 -9.16
CA VAL A 98 4.61 15.65 -9.31
C VAL A 98 3.70 14.48 -9.68
N ARG A 99 2.51 14.43 -9.09
CA ARG A 99 1.46 13.49 -9.51
C ARG A 99 0.49 14.22 -10.44
N ILE A 100 0.35 13.72 -11.66
CA ILE A 100 -0.50 14.34 -12.68
C ILE A 100 -1.36 13.32 -13.41
N ASN A 101 -2.43 13.78 -14.06
CA ASN A 101 -3.24 12.93 -14.92
C ASN A 101 -2.47 12.55 -16.20
N GLN A 102 -2.70 11.35 -16.73
CA GLN A 102 -2.06 10.86 -17.95
C GLN A 102 -2.19 11.83 -19.15
N SER A 103 -3.29 12.55 -19.26
CA SER A 103 -3.52 13.55 -20.32
C SER A 103 -2.45 14.66 -20.35
N GLN A 104 -1.86 14.97 -19.20
CA GLN A 104 -0.86 16.03 -19.03
C GLN A 104 0.58 15.57 -19.34
N LEU A 105 0.80 14.27 -19.61
CA LEU A 105 2.12 13.75 -19.98
C LEU A 105 2.53 14.04 -21.42
N THR A 106 1.61 14.58 -22.22
CA THR A 106 1.87 14.91 -23.63
C THR A 106 3.01 15.92 -23.75
N ASN A 107 4.04 15.60 -24.55
CA ASN A 107 5.22 16.44 -24.81
C ASN A 107 6.07 16.80 -23.58
N VAL A 108 5.95 16.02 -22.49
CA VAL A 108 6.63 16.32 -21.23
C VAL A 108 8.15 16.34 -21.39
N TYR A 109 8.71 15.41 -22.16
CA TYR A 109 10.15 15.33 -22.45
C TYR A 109 10.65 16.52 -23.29
N ASP A 110 9.89 16.93 -24.30
CA ASP A 110 10.25 18.07 -25.15
C ASP A 110 10.20 19.39 -24.36
N THR A 111 9.24 19.51 -23.45
CA THR A 111 9.11 20.66 -22.56
C THR A 111 10.27 20.72 -21.57
N ALA A 112 10.66 19.59 -20.96
CA ALA A 112 11.85 19.51 -20.10
C ALA A 112 13.14 19.90 -20.85
N LYS A 113 13.29 19.43 -22.08
CA LYS A 113 14.45 19.74 -22.92
C LYS A 113 14.50 21.22 -23.32
N SER A 114 13.36 21.84 -23.63
CA SER A 114 13.32 23.26 -24.00
C SER A 114 13.56 24.21 -22.82
N LEU A 115 13.27 23.78 -21.59
CA LEU A 115 13.60 24.51 -20.36
C LEU A 115 15.07 24.37 -19.95
N SER A 116 15.76 23.33 -20.43
CA SER A 116 17.17 23.09 -20.16
C SER A 116 18.07 24.05 -20.93
N LYS A 117 19.11 24.54 -20.27
CA LYS A 117 20.09 25.48 -20.82
C LYS A 117 21.48 25.21 -20.25
N PRO A 118 22.56 25.74 -20.85
CA PRO A 118 23.91 25.55 -20.31
C PRO A 118 23.96 25.98 -18.83
N GLY A 119 24.45 25.10 -17.96
CA GLY A 119 24.49 25.29 -16.51
C GLY A 119 23.19 24.96 -15.76
N GLU A 120 22.12 24.54 -16.43
CA GLU A 120 20.86 24.15 -15.76
C GLU A 120 20.08 23.13 -16.61
N THR A 121 20.03 21.87 -16.18
CA THR A 121 19.38 20.77 -16.89
C THR A 121 18.14 20.28 -16.15
N TYR A 122 17.06 20.04 -16.89
CA TYR A 122 15.83 19.42 -16.41
C TYR A 122 15.63 18.12 -17.17
N GLN A 123 15.66 17.01 -16.45
CA GLN A 123 15.52 15.68 -17.04
C GLN A 123 14.43 14.90 -16.32
N ILE A 124 13.45 14.42 -17.08
CA ILE A 124 12.47 13.46 -16.58
C ILE A 124 13.14 12.11 -16.48
N THR A 125 13.24 11.59 -15.27
CA THR A 125 13.96 10.35 -14.96
C THR A 125 13.02 9.16 -14.85
N SER A 126 11.80 9.35 -14.34
CA SER A 126 10.79 8.29 -14.31
C SER A 126 9.38 8.84 -14.47
N ILE A 127 8.49 8.00 -15.03
CA ILE A 127 7.04 8.20 -15.06
C ILE A 127 6.43 6.88 -14.59
N GLU A 128 5.87 6.88 -13.39
CA GLU A 128 5.34 5.70 -12.71
C GLU A 128 3.83 5.79 -12.54
N PHE A 129 3.09 4.84 -13.09
CA PHE A 129 1.65 4.71 -12.86
C PHE A 129 1.40 3.81 -11.66
N LYS A 130 1.52 4.38 -10.46
CA LYS A 130 1.21 3.69 -9.20
C LYS A 130 0.01 4.35 -8.51
N PRO A 131 -1.01 3.56 -8.09
CA PRO A 131 -2.10 4.05 -7.28
C PRO A 131 -1.58 4.76 -6.03
N ASP A 132 -2.34 5.73 -5.55
CA ASP A 132 -1.99 6.39 -4.30
C ASP A 132 -2.33 5.49 -3.10
N ILE A 133 -1.76 5.81 -1.94
CA ILE A 133 -2.01 5.08 -0.71
C ILE A 133 -3.50 5.06 -0.38
N GLU A 134 -4.23 6.14 -0.64
CA GLU A 134 -5.68 6.20 -0.40
C GLU A 134 -6.45 5.19 -1.26
N ASP A 135 -6.11 5.06 -2.54
CA ASP A 135 -6.76 4.12 -3.45
C ASP A 135 -6.48 2.67 -3.03
N ILE A 136 -5.24 2.40 -2.62
CA ILE A 136 -4.83 1.10 -2.08
C ILE A 136 -5.62 0.79 -0.80
N GLN A 137 -5.76 1.75 0.11
CA GLN A 137 -6.51 1.54 1.36
C GLN A 137 -8.00 1.29 1.10
N LYS A 138 -8.63 2.06 0.19
CA LYS A 138 -10.02 1.83 -0.22
C LYS A 138 -10.22 0.43 -0.79
N ALA A 139 -9.30 -0.03 -1.66
CA ALA A 139 -9.36 -1.37 -2.22
C ALA A 139 -9.18 -2.45 -1.15
N LYS A 140 -8.25 -2.27 -0.20
CA LYS A 140 -8.08 -3.17 0.95
C LYS A 140 -9.34 -3.26 1.81
N MET A 141 -10.00 -2.14 2.09
CA MET A 141 -11.26 -2.13 2.83
C MET A 141 -12.35 -2.94 2.12
N ALA A 142 -12.47 -2.77 0.80
CA ALA A 142 -13.42 -3.55 -0.01
C ALA A 142 -13.11 -5.05 0.01
N LEU A 143 -11.82 -5.43 -0.09
CA LEU A 143 -11.38 -6.83 0.03
C LEU A 143 -11.72 -7.44 1.39
N ARG A 144 -11.50 -6.70 2.49
CA ARG A 144 -11.91 -7.15 3.83
C ARG A 144 -13.41 -7.40 3.92
N GLN A 145 -14.23 -6.53 3.33
CA GLN A 145 -15.68 -6.73 3.32
C GLN A 145 -16.09 -7.99 2.54
N ILE A 146 -15.42 -8.28 1.43
CA ILE A 146 -15.63 -9.51 0.64
C ILE A 146 -15.25 -10.73 1.48
N LEU A 147 -14.05 -10.74 2.06
CA LEU A 147 -13.56 -11.84 2.89
C LEU A 147 -14.48 -12.08 4.09
N ASN A 148 -14.96 -11.04 4.76
CA ASN A 148 -15.88 -11.18 5.88
C ASN A 148 -17.19 -11.87 5.51
N LYS A 149 -17.74 -11.57 4.33
CA LYS A 149 -18.93 -12.27 3.83
C LYS A 149 -18.63 -13.75 3.56
N GLN A 150 -17.46 -14.05 2.99
CA GLN A 150 -17.05 -15.43 2.74
C GLN A 150 -16.80 -16.21 4.05
N VAL A 151 -16.19 -15.58 5.05
CA VAL A 151 -16.02 -16.18 6.40
C VAL A 151 -17.38 -16.50 7.02
N GLN A 152 -18.34 -15.58 6.95
CA GLN A 152 -19.70 -15.83 7.45
C GLN A 152 -20.39 -16.98 6.73
N GLN A 153 -20.22 -17.07 5.41
CA GLN A 153 -20.76 -18.19 4.62
C GLN A 153 -20.12 -19.53 5.04
N GLU A 154 -18.80 -19.56 5.23
CA GLU A 154 -18.09 -20.76 5.67
C GLU A 154 -18.54 -21.21 7.07
N LEU A 155 -18.68 -20.27 8.01
CA LEU A 155 -19.19 -20.58 9.35
C LEU A 155 -20.63 -21.11 9.33
N GLN A 156 -21.48 -20.55 8.47
CA GLN A 156 -22.84 -21.07 8.28
C GLN A 156 -22.81 -22.51 7.75
N GLN A 157 -21.94 -22.81 6.78
CA GLN A 157 -21.79 -24.17 6.25
C GLN A 157 -21.24 -25.15 7.30
N LEU A 158 -20.25 -24.72 8.09
CA LEU A 158 -19.72 -25.51 9.20
C LEU A 158 -20.80 -25.84 10.23
N ASN A 159 -21.59 -24.85 10.64
CA ASN A 159 -22.66 -25.05 11.62
C ASN A 159 -23.85 -25.85 11.08
N GLN A 160 -24.08 -25.85 9.76
CA GLN A 160 -25.04 -26.74 9.11
C GLN A 160 -24.54 -28.19 9.04
N THR A 161 -23.22 -28.37 8.87
CA THR A 161 -22.59 -29.70 8.76
C THR A 161 -22.44 -30.36 10.13
N TYR A 162 -22.06 -29.59 11.15
CA TYR A 162 -21.85 -30.06 12.51
C TYR A 162 -22.95 -29.58 13.44
N THR A 163 -24.13 -30.21 13.38
CA THR A 163 -25.34 -29.76 14.11
C THR A 163 -25.25 -29.87 15.63
N GLU A 164 -24.35 -30.70 16.15
CA GLU A 164 -24.09 -30.85 17.59
C GLU A 164 -23.07 -29.83 18.13
N GLN A 165 -22.48 -29.01 17.24
CA GLN A 165 -21.44 -28.04 17.57
C GLN A 165 -21.82 -26.66 17.06
N HIS A 166 -21.27 -25.61 17.68
CA HIS A 166 -21.52 -24.24 17.26
C HIS A 166 -20.21 -23.48 17.15
N PHE A 167 -19.70 -23.44 15.93
CA PHE A 167 -18.47 -22.75 15.57
C PHE A 167 -18.68 -21.24 15.51
N THR A 168 -17.78 -20.52 16.17
CA THR A 168 -17.65 -19.06 16.15
C THR A 168 -16.23 -18.67 15.82
N ILE A 169 -15.99 -17.43 15.40
CA ILE A 169 -14.62 -16.96 15.11
C ILE A 169 -13.85 -16.88 16.43
N ASN A 170 -12.76 -17.63 16.53
CA ASN A 170 -11.81 -17.55 17.63
C ASN A 170 -10.63 -16.61 17.29
N ALA A 171 -10.14 -16.67 16.05
CA ALA A 171 -9.14 -15.75 15.52
C ALA A 171 -9.39 -15.45 14.03
N LEU A 172 -9.08 -14.22 13.60
CA LEU A 172 -9.19 -13.77 12.23
C LEU A 172 -8.07 -12.78 11.94
N ASP A 173 -7.12 -13.20 11.11
CA ASP A 173 -5.96 -12.40 10.72
C ASP A 173 -5.97 -12.19 9.20
N TYR A 174 -5.59 -10.98 8.76
CA TYR A 174 -5.43 -10.67 7.35
C TYR A 174 -3.96 -10.49 7.02
N SER A 175 -3.52 -11.12 5.94
CA SER A 175 -2.24 -10.87 5.32
C SER A 175 -2.44 -10.29 3.92
N ASP A 176 -1.66 -9.26 3.62
CA ASP A 176 -1.57 -8.68 2.28
C ASP A 176 -0.27 -9.20 1.66
N GLU A 177 -0.35 -9.88 0.52
CA GLU A 177 0.83 -10.07 -0.32
C GLU A 177 1.02 -8.78 -1.14
N LEU A 178 2.10 -8.05 -0.86
CA LEU A 178 2.57 -6.98 -1.74
C LEU A 178 3.09 -7.63 -3.02
N ASN A 179 2.23 -7.78 -4.02
CA ASN A 179 2.65 -8.24 -5.35
C ASN A 179 3.68 -7.23 -5.91
N PRO A 180 4.93 -7.65 -6.23
CA PRO A 180 5.99 -6.75 -6.66
C PRO A 180 5.75 -6.28 -8.09
N GLY A 181 4.98 -5.21 -8.25
CA GLY A 181 4.92 -4.38 -9.47
C GLY A 181 4.32 -5.03 -10.73
N PRO A 182 3.86 -4.22 -11.70
CA PRO A 182 3.32 -4.74 -12.95
C PRO A 182 4.41 -5.46 -13.76
N LEU A 183 4.13 -6.69 -14.20
CA LEU A 183 4.94 -7.37 -15.20
C LEU A 183 4.90 -6.55 -16.49
N ALA A 184 6.04 -5.98 -16.85
CA ALA A 184 6.20 -5.24 -18.11
C ALA A 184 5.90 -6.17 -19.30
N MET A 185 4.75 -5.99 -19.94
CA MET A 185 4.49 -6.59 -21.25
C MET A 185 5.50 -6.00 -22.24
N LYS A 186 6.38 -6.85 -22.78
CA LYS A 186 7.26 -6.49 -23.89
C LYS A 186 6.40 -5.97 -25.05
N PRO A 187 6.64 -4.75 -25.57
CA PRO A 187 5.89 -4.27 -26.72
C PRO A 187 6.24 -5.12 -27.95
N MET A 188 5.26 -5.82 -28.51
CA MET A 188 5.33 -6.27 -29.90
C MET A 188 5.25 -5.04 -30.79
N MET A 189 6.27 -4.85 -31.63
CA MET A 189 6.26 -3.85 -32.69
C MET A 189 5.10 -4.10 -33.66
N MET A 190 4.16 -3.16 -33.73
CA MET A 190 3.35 -2.94 -34.93
C MET A 190 3.22 -1.43 -35.14
N ALA A 191 3.78 -0.96 -36.25
CA ALA A 191 3.58 0.38 -36.76
C ALA A 191 2.23 0.44 -37.50
N THR A 192 1.38 1.40 -37.19
CA THR A 192 0.77 2.40 -38.11
C THR A 192 -0.43 3.10 -37.46
N ALA A 193 -0.67 4.33 -37.93
CA ALA A 193 -1.80 5.25 -37.68
C ALA A 193 -1.86 5.99 -36.33
N ARG A 194 -1.67 7.32 -36.40
CA ARG A 194 -1.92 8.29 -35.32
C ARG A 194 -3.43 8.42 -35.09
N VAL A 195 -3.90 7.78 -34.03
CA VAL A 195 -5.09 8.19 -33.27
C VAL A 195 -4.57 8.51 -31.87
N ALA A 196 -4.98 9.64 -31.30
CA ALA A 196 -4.62 9.98 -29.92
C ALA A 196 -4.96 8.77 -29.02
N PRO A 197 -3.98 8.17 -28.30
CA PRO A 197 -4.26 7.00 -27.50
C PRO A 197 -5.24 7.38 -26.40
N ALA A 198 -6.37 6.68 -26.33
CA ALA A 198 -7.24 6.73 -25.17
C ALA A 198 -6.38 6.44 -23.91
N PRO A 199 -6.63 7.10 -22.77
CA PRO A 199 -5.82 6.91 -21.57
C PRO A 199 -5.82 5.42 -21.17
N ILE A 200 -4.67 4.77 -21.37
CA ILE A 200 -4.48 3.37 -20.99
C ILE A 200 -4.41 3.36 -19.46
N THR A 201 -5.49 2.86 -18.85
CA THR A 201 -5.55 2.68 -17.40
C THR A 201 -4.58 1.59 -16.98
N VAL A 202 -3.63 1.92 -16.09
CA VAL A 202 -2.71 0.94 -15.51
C VAL A 202 -3.33 0.42 -14.23
N SER A 203 -3.51 -0.90 -14.16
CA SER A 203 -4.13 -1.58 -13.02
C SER A 203 -3.11 -2.44 -12.29
N ASN A 204 -3.07 -2.29 -10.97
CA ASN A 204 -2.28 -3.13 -10.09
C ASN A 204 -3.21 -4.15 -9.40
N GLU A 205 -2.77 -5.40 -9.32
CA GLU A 205 -3.52 -6.45 -8.62
C GLU A 205 -3.18 -6.42 -7.12
N LEU A 206 -4.21 -6.38 -6.28
CA LEU A 206 -4.10 -6.56 -4.83
C LEU A 206 -4.73 -7.89 -4.44
N ILE A 207 -4.00 -8.68 -3.67
CA ILE A 207 -4.45 -9.95 -3.12
C ILE A 207 -4.43 -9.83 -1.60
N MET A 208 -5.53 -10.22 -0.96
CA MET A 208 -5.66 -10.27 0.48
C MET A 208 -6.11 -11.67 0.88
N THR A 209 -5.47 -12.19 1.91
CA THR A 209 -5.76 -13.51 2.48
C THR A 209 -6.22 -13.35 3.92
N ALA A 210 -7.32 -14.01 4.28
CA ALA A 210 -7.79 -14.16 5.64
C ALA A 210 -7.43 -15.56 6.14
N MET A 211 -6.74 -15.63 7.28
CA MET A 211 -6.56 -16.86 8.06
C MET A 211 -7.58 -16.85 9.19
N VAL A 212 -8.40 -17.88 9.27
CA VAL A 212 -9.51 -17.96 10.23
C VAL A 212 -9.34 -19.20 11.08
N GLU A 213 -9.42 -19.02 12.40
CA GLU A 213 -9.60 -20.11 13.36
C GLU A 213 -11.02 -20.02 13.90
N ALA A 214 -11.87 -20.99 13.58
CA ALA A 214 -13.19 -21.16 14.16
C ALA A 214 -13.11 -22.10 15.37
N GLY A 215 -13.68 -21.69 16.50
CA GLY A 215 -13.72 -22.43 17.74
C GLY A 215 -15.14 -22.87 18.12
N SER A 216 -15.29 -24.10 18.62
CA SER A 216 -16.51 -24.59 19.26
C SER A 216 -16.17 -25.23 20.60
N VAL A 217 -16.87 -24.83 21.66
CA VAL A 217 -16.69 -25.40 23.00
C VAL A 217 -17.63 -26.59 23.16
N ARG A 218 -17.08 -27.78 23.42
CA ARG A 218 -17.88 -28.94 23.85
C ARG A 218 -18.13 -28.85 25.35
N LYS A 219 -19.41 -28.96 25.74
CA LYS A 219 -19.86 -29.09 27.13
C LYS A 219 -19.94 -30.56 27.53
#